data_AF-A0A650CTF3-F1
#
_entry.id   AF-A0A650CTF3-F1
#
_cell.length_a   1.000
_cell.length_b   1.000
_cell.length_c   1.000
_cell.angle_alpha   90.00
_cell.angle_beta   90.00
_cell.angle_gamma   90.00
#
_symmetry.space_group_name_H-M   'P 1'
#
loop_
_entity.id
_entity.type
_entity.pdbx_description
1 polymer ?
#
loop_
_entity_poly.entity_id
_entity_poly.type
_entity_poly.pdbx_seq_one_letter_code
_entity_poly.pdbx_strand_id
1 'polypeptide(L)'
;MEEINMKEIIFLAIFIIVGIVLFQPIVSYVTYLTNPGSYTTYVTTSGTLTETTSSFVSNPEYVGSSNATLVALVPVFYLLVLIVVPAIISYKIYKE
;
A
#
# COMPACT_ATOMS: atom_id res chain seq x y z
N MET A 1 21.83 11.76 -33.42
CA MET A 1 21.35 11.58 -32.03
C MET A 1 19.85 11.66 -32.14
N GLU A 2 19.15 10.56 -31.91
CA GLU A 2 17.69 10.52 -31.78
C GLU A 2 17.27 11.68 -30.87
N GLU A 3 16.33 12.53 -31.29
CA GLU A 3 15.76 13.52 -30.39
C GLU A 3 14.97 12.78 -29.33
N ILE A 4 15.58 12.57 -28.17
CA ILE A 4 14.90 12.03 -27.00
C ILE A 4 13.62 12.82 -26.77
N ASN A 5 12.48 12.13 -26.82
CA ASN A 5 11.18 12.76 -26.69
C ASN A 5 11.01 13.31 -25.26
N MET A 6 11.25 14.60 -25.09
CA MET A 6 11.16 15.30 -23.81
C MET A 6 9.82 15.06 -23.10
N LYS A 7 8.72 14.89 -23.86
CA LYS A 7 7.40 14.61 -23.30
C LYS A 7 7.34 13.24 -22.64
N GLU A 8 7.99 12.23 -23.22
CA GLU A 8 8.00 10.86 -22.69
C GLU A 8 8.84 10.76 -21.42
N ILE A 9 9.97 11.46 -21.36
CA ILE A 9 10.78 11.55 -20.13
C ILE A 9 10.03 12.26 -19.01
N ILE A 10 9.40 13.41 -19.30
CA ILE A 10 8.65 14.17 -18.29
C ILE A 10 7.48 13.34 -17.77
N PHE A 11 6.76 12.65 -18.66
CA PHE A 11 5.70 11.72 -18.25
C PHE A 11 6.23 10.64 -17.32
N LEU A 12 7.36 10.01 -17.67
CA LEU A 12 7.93 8.94 -16.87
C LEU A 12 8.39 9.42 -15.48
N ALA A 13 9.02 10.59 -15.43
CA ALA A 13 9.43 11.19 -14.16
C ALA A 13 8.22 11.47 -13.25
N ILE A 14 7.15 12.06 -13.77
CA ILE A 14 5.93 12.32 -12.99
C ILE A 14 5.27 11.01 -12.56
N PHE A 15 5.16 10.04 -13.46
CA PHE A 15 4.59 8.73 -13.17
C PHE A 15 5.32 8.04 -12.01
N ILE A 16 6.66 8.05 -12.02
CA ILE A 16 7.46 7.47 -10.94
C ILE A 16 7.26 8.22 -9.62
N ILE A 17 7.30 9.56 -9.64
CA ILE A 17 7.12 10.37 -8.43
C ILE A 17 5.74 10.12 -7.81
N VAL A 18 4.68 10.23 -8.60
CA VAL A 18 3.30 9.97 -8.16
C VAL A 18 3.18 8.52 -7.67
N GLY A 19 3.77 7.59 -8.42
CA GLY A 19 3.83 6.18 -8.08
C GLY A 19 4.38 5.91 -6.68
N ILE A 20 5.55 6.47 -6.39
CA ILE A 20 6.23 6.31 -5.11
C ILE A 20 5.43 6.98 -3.98
N VAL A 21 4.92 8.19 -4.20
CA VAL A 21 4.16 8.93 -3.18
C VAL A 21 2.87 8.20 -2.80
N LEU A 22 2.17 7.61 -3.77
CA LEU A 22 0.92 6.92 -3.52
C LEU A 22 1.10 5.51 -2.96
N PHE A 23 2.29 4.91 -3.08
CA PHE A 23 2.55 3.56 -2.60
C PHE A 23 2.26 3.39 -1.10
N GLN A 24 2.73 4.33 -0.27
CA GLN A 24 2.54 4.24 1.17
C GLN A 24 1.05 4.35 1.59
N PRO A 25 0.27 5.33 1.11
CA PRO A 25 -1.17 5.38 1.34
C PRO A 25 -1.92 4.11 0.91
N ILE A 26 -1.57 3.52 -0.24
CA ILE A 26 -2.18 2.29 -0.74
C ILE A 26 -1.91 1.13 0.21
N VAL A 27 -0.66 0.95 0.65
CA VAL A 27 -0.29 -0.13 1.59
C VAL A 27 -1.04 0.05 2.91
N SER A 28 -1.10 1.27 3.44
CA SER A 28 -1.85 1.57 4.67
C SER A 28 -3.33 1.25 4.54
N TYR A 29 -3.95 1.66 3.44
CA TYR A 29 -5.38 1.43 3.23
C TYR A 29 -5.69 -0.06 3.05
N VAL A 30 -4.88 -0.79 2.25
CA VAL A 30 -5.02 -2.24 2.09
C VAL A 30 -4.84 -2.95 3.42
N THR A 31 -3.84 -2.58 4.23
CA THR A 31 -3.61 -3.18 5.55
C THR A 31 -4.80 -2.95 6.49
N TYR A 32 -5.40 -1.76 6.45
CA TYR A 32 -6.61 -1.49 7.21
C TYR A 32 -7.75 -2.41 6.76
N LEU A 33 -8.02 -2.51 5.46
CA LEU A 33 -9.08 -3.38 4.90
C LEU A 33 -8.86 -4.88 5.19
N THR A 34 -7.61 -5.33 5.31
CA THR A 34 -7.28 -6.74 5.57
C THR A 34 -7.10 -7.07 7.05
N ASN A 35 -7.18 -6.08 7.95
CA ASN A 35 -7.13 -6.29 9.38
C ASN A 35 -8.55 -6.29 10.00
N PRO A 36 -8.92 -7.32 10.80
CA PRO A 36 -10.27 -7.46 11.36
C PRO A 36 -10.59 -6.46 12.47
N GLY A 37 -9.58 -5.78 13.01
CA GLY A 37 -9.73 -4.86 14.14
C GLY A 37 -8.48 -4.85 15.01
N SER A 38 -8.60 -4.34 16.23
CA SER A 38 -7.51 -4.26 17.19
C SER A 38 -8.01 -4.45 18.61
N TYR A 39 -7.17 -5.01 19.48
CA TYR A 39 -7.47 -5.12 20.90
C TYR A 39 -7.00 -3.85 21.62
N THR A 40 -7.89 -3.22 22.38
CA THR A 40 -7.53 -2.18 23.35
C THR A 40 -7.38 -2.83 24.72
N THR A 41 -6.27 -2.54 25.40
CA THR A 41 -6.00 -3.09 26.73
C THR A 41 -5.88 -1.94 27.72
N TYR A 42 -6.70 -2.00 28.77
CA TYR A 42 -6.67 -1.04 29.87
C TYR A 42 -6.16 -1.75 31.11
N VAL A 43 -5.20 -1.12 31.77
CA VAL A 43 -4.66 -1.59 33.04
C VAL A 43 -5.20 -0.68 34.13
N THR A 44 -6.05 -1.23 34.99
CA THR A 44 -6.57 -0.50 36.15
C THR A 44 -5.80 -0.98 37.36
N THR A 45 -5.12 -0.06 38.05
CA THR A 45 -4.45 -0.36 39.32
C THR A 45 -5.20 0.34 40.45
N SER A 46 -5.68 -0.44 41.42
CA SER A 46 -6.33 0.06 42.63
C SER A 46 -5.58 -0.48 43.85
N GLY A 47 -4.78 0.38 44.49
CA GLY A 47 -3.88 -0.02 45.57
C GLY A 47 -2.81 -1.01 45.08
N THR A 48 -2.79 -2.23 45.64
CA THR A 48 -1.84 -3.30 45.31
C THR A 48 -2.32 -4.25 44.20
N LEU A 49 -3.55 -4.10 43.71
CA LEU A 49 -4.13 -4.94 42.68
C LEU A 49 -4.04 -4.26 41.31
N THR A 50 -3.51 -4.98 40.33
CA THR A 50 -3.47 -4.58 38.92
C THR A 50 -4.37 -5.52 38.12
N GLU A 51 -5.43 -4.98 37.53
CA GLU A 51 -6.34 -5.69 36.64
C GLU A 51 -6.07 -5.26 35.20
N THR A 52 -5.98 -6.25 34.30
CA THR A 52 -5.76 -6.00 32.87
C THR A 52 -6.99 -6.47 32.11
N THR A 53 -7.70 -5.54 31.49
CA THR A 53 -8.90 -5.81 30.70
C THR A 53 -8.60 -5.53 29.23
N SER A 54 -8.77 -6.54 28.38
CA SER A 54 -8.63 -6.41 26.93
C SER A 54 -9.99 -6.55 26.24
N SER A 55 -10.31 -5.58 25.39
CA SER A 55 -11.54 -5.56 24.59
C SER A 55 -11.19 -5.46 23.11
N PHE A 56 -11.86 -6.26 22.28
CA PHE A 56 -11.69 -6.18 20.83
C PHE A 56 -12.54 -5.07 20.23
N VAL A 57 -11.93 -4.23 19.40
CA VAL A 57 -12.62 -3.23 18.58
C VAL A 57 -12.55 -3.69 17.12
N SER A 58 -13.71 -4.05 16.56
CA SER A 58 -13.81 -4.52 15.18
C SER A 58 -13.64 -3.40 14.16
N ASN A 59 -12.98 -3.70 13.04
CA ASN A 59 -12.95 -2.83 11.88
C ASN A 59 -14.20 -3.05 11.00
N PRO A 60 -15.07 -2.03 10.83
CA PRO A 60 -16.28 -2.16 10.00
C PRO A 60 -15.99 -2.32 8.50
N GLU A 61 -14.80 -1.95 8.02
CA GLU A 61 -14.40 -2.06 6.61
C GLU A 61 -13.59 -3.32 6.32
N TYR A 62 -13.46 -4.24 7.29
CA TYR A 62 -12.75 -5.49 7.08
C TYR A 62 -13.43 -6.34 5.99
N VAL A 63 -12.66 -6.73 4.98
CA VAL A 63 -13.18 -7.43 3.79
C VAL A 63 -13.46 -8.93 4.01
N GLY A 64 -13.24 -9.42 5.23
CA GLY A 64 -13.36 -10.84 5.58
C GLY A 64 -12.13 -11.66 5.20
N SER A 65 -11.95 -12.81 5.85
CA SER A 65 -10.77 -13.67 5.68
C SER A 65 -10.63 -14.21 4.26
N SER A 66 -11.75 -14.52 3.59
CA SER A 66 -11.77 -15.02 2.22
C SER A 66 -11.23 -14.01 1.20
N ASN A 67 -11.54 -12.71 1.37
CA ASN A 67 -11.13 -11.68 0.42
C ASN A 67 -9.82 -10.99 0.82
N ALA A 68 -9.43 -11.06 2.09
CA ALA A 68 -8.23 -10.39 2.61
C ALA A 68 -6.97 -10.78 1.84
N THR A 69 -6.84 -12.07 1.45
CA THR A 69 -5.71 -12.55 0.65
C THR A 69 -5.66 -11.87 -0.71
N LEU A 70 -6.78 -11.76 -1.43
CA LEU A 70 -6.82 -11.10 -2.75
C LEU A 70 -6.54 -9.61 -2.65
N VAL A 71 -7.10 -8.94 -1.64
CA VAL A 71 -6.89 -7.50 -1.43
C VAL A 71 -5.44 -7.20 -1.03
N ALA A 72 -4.80 -8.10 -0.29
CA ALA A 72 -3.37 -7.98 0.06
C ALA A 72 -2.42 -8.04 -1.15
N LEU A 73 -2.86 -8.54 -2.31
CA LEU A 73 -2.05 -8.51 -3.54
C LEU A 73 -2.03 -7.13 -4.23
N VAL A 74 -2.95 -6.22 -3.91
CA VAL A 74 -3.05 -4.92 -4.58
C VAL A 74 -1.74 -4.11 -4.55
N PRO A 75 -1.03 -3.98 -3.41
CA PRO A 75 0.26 -3.27 -3.39
C PRO A 75 1.33 -3.94 -4.25
N VAL A 76 1.30 -5.27 -4.36
CA VAL A 76 2.25 -6.03 -5.19
C VAL A 76 1.98 -5.73 -6.67
N PHE A 77 0.72 -5.81 -7.11
CA PHE A 77 0.36 -5.45 -8.48
C PHE A 77 0.67 -3.99 -8.80
N TYR A 78 0.45 -3.09 -7.84
CA TYR A 78 0.80 -1.69 -8.00
C TYR A 78 2.31 -1.50 -8.25
N LEU A 79 3.16 -2.18 -7.47
CA LEU A 79 4.60 -2.15 -7.65
C LEU A 79 5.03 -2.75 -9.01
N LEU A 80 4.38 -3.84 -9.44
CA LEU A 80 4.63 -4.41 -10.77
C LEU A 80 4.34 -3.40 -11.87
N VAL A 81 3.20 -2.70 -11.82
CA VAL A 81 2.87 -1.64 -12.79
C VAL A 81 3.90 -0.51 -12.75
N LEU A 82 4.32 -0.10 -11.54
CA LEU A 82 5.31 0.95 -11.35
C LEU A 82 6.67 0.63 -11.99
N ILE A 83 7.03 -0.65 -12.11
CA ILE A 83 8.29 -1.11 -12.72
C ILE A 83 8.11 -1.42 -14.21
N VAL A 84 7.02 -2.08 -14.59
CA VAL A 84 6.79 -2.55 -15.97
C VAL A 84 6.59 -1.38 -16.92
N VAL A 85 5.87 -0.33 -16.52
CA VAL A 85 5.64 0.86 -17.36
C VAL A 85 6.96 1.55 -17.78
N PRO A 86 7.88 1.91 -16.85
CA PRO A 86 9.19 2.44 -17.23
C PRO A 86 9.99 1.48 -18.09
N ALA A 87 9.99 0.17 -17.76
CA ALA A 87 10.74 -0.81 -18.53
C ALA A 87 10.29 -0.88 -20.00
N ILE A 88 8.97 -0.86 -20.25
CA ILE A 88 8.42 -0.87 -21.61
C ILE A 88 8.79 0.41 -22.35
N ILE A 89 8.66 1.58 -21.70
CA ILE A 89 8.99 2.88 -22.30
C ILE A 89 10.48 2.94 -22.64
N SER A 90 11.36 2.56 -21.71
CA SER A 90 12.80 2.52 -21.96
C SER A 90 13.18 1.54 -23.06
N TYR A 91 12.50 0.38 -23.15
CA TYR A 91 12.72 -0.56 -24.23
C TYR A 91 12.31 0.00 -25.61
N LYS A 92 11.20 0.73 -25.67
CA LYS A 92 10.77 1.43 -26.91
C LYS A 92 11.82 2.44 -27.35
N ILE A 93 12.28 3.30 -26.42
CA ILE A 93 13.31 4.32 -26.69
C ILE A 93 14.64 3.71 -27.13
N TYR A 94 15.00 2.52 -26.63
CA TYR A 94 16.23 1.85 -27.03
C TYR A 94 16.16 1.19 -28.42
N LYS A 95 14.98 0.68 -28.78
CA LYS A 95 14.77 -0.05 -30.03
C LYS A 95 14.53 0.88 -31.22
N GLU A 96 13.89 2.02 -30.98
CA GLU A 96 13.80 3.14 -31.93
C GLU A 96 15.19 3.74 -32.13
#